data_AF-A3X174-F1
#
_entry.id   AF-A3X174-F1
#
_cell.length_a   1.000
_cell.length_b   1.000
_cell.length_c   1.000
_cell.angle_alpha   90.00
_cell.angle_beta   90.00
_cell.angle_gamma   90.00
#
_symmetry.space_group_name_H-M   'P 1'
#
loop_
_entity.id
_entity.type
_entity.pdbx_description
1 polymer ?
#
loop_
_entity_poly.entity_id
_entity_poly.type
_entity_poly.pdbx_seq_one_letter_code
_entity_poly.pdbx_strand_id
1 'polypeptide(L)'
;MTVYAYDQNNTEFSNTFNLGNGQNFFTVDSDDLQSITSIRFEAFGGIVDDVRQVRIDGITSIAAVPEPSTWAMMILGFFAIGAMTYRQRKNIALRAA
;
A
#
# COMPACT_ATOMS: atom_id res chain seq x y z
N MET A 1 22.94 12.39 -11.49
CA MET A 1 21.56 12.71 -11.90
C MET A 1 20.67 12.53 -10.70
N THR A 2 19.84 13.51 -10.41
CA THR A 2 18.81 13.40 -9.38
C THR A 2 17.48 13.16 -10.04
N VAL A 3 16.74 12.19 -9.51
CA VAL A 3 15.36 11.89 -9.90
C VAL A 3 14.48 12.38 -8.77
N TYR A 4 13.58 13.30 -9.08
CA TYR A 4 12.57 13.83 -8.17
C TYR A 4 11.22 13.29 -8.58
N ALA A 5 10.36 13.06 -7.60
CA ALA A 5 8.97 12.72 -7.81
C ALA A 5 8.09 13.43 -6.80
N TYR A 6 6.86 13.72 -7.21
CA TYR A 6 5.84 14.35 -6.38
C TYR A 6 4.66 13.40 -6.20
N ASP A 7 4.17 13.26 -4.98
CA ASP A 7 2.95 12.52 -4.69
C ASP A 7 1.68 13.34 -5.00
N GLN A 8 0.51 12.77 -4.72
CA GLN A 8 -0.81 13.42 -4.87
C GLN A 8 -1.04 14.60 -3.91
N ASN A 9 -0.21 14.71 -2.88
CA ASN A 9 -0.21 15.77 -1.88
C ASN A 9 0.83 16.85 -2.19
N ASN A 10 1.53 16.76 -3.32
CA ASN A 10 2.63 17.63 -3.73
C ASN A 10 3.85 17.56 -2.78
N THR A 11 4.00 16.46 -2.07
CA THR A 11 5.20 16.12 -1.30
C THR A 11 6.28 15.64 -2.27
N GLU A 12 7.47 16.23 -2.19
CA GLU A 12 8.61 15.82 -3.01
C GLU A 12 9.43 14.72 -2.31
N PHE A 13 9.83 13.71 -3.07
CA PHE A 13 10.88 12.77 -2.70
C PHE A 13 11.87 12.60 -3.85
N SER A 14 13.13 12.31 -3.53
CA SER A 14 14.17 12.24 -4.55
C SER A 14 15.30 11.29 -4.22
N ASN A 15 15.96 10.81 -5.28
CA ASN A 15 17.14 9.97 -5.20
C ASN A 15 18.22 10.49 -6.15
N THR A 16 19.47 10.49 -5.67
CA THR A 16 20.63 10.94 -6.43
C THR A 16 21.48 9.75 -6.88
N PHE A 17 21.79 9.69 -8.17
CA PHE A 17 22.56 8.62 -8.80
C PHE A 17 23.83 9.17 -9.45
N ASN A 18 24.97 8.50 -9.24
CA ASN A 18 26.18 8.74 -10.00
C ASN A 18 26.11 7.93 -11.29
N LEU A 19 26.03 8.61 -12.44
CA LEU A 19 25.87 7.94 -13.73
C LEU A 19 27.21 7.71 -14.40
N GLY A 20 27.39 6.51 -14.95
CA GLY A 20 28.46 6.18 -15.88
C GLY A 20 27.96 6.14 -17.32
N ASN A 21 28.81 5.64 -18.22
CA ASN A 21 28.41 5.35 -19.60
C ASN A 21 27.63 4.03 -19.66
N GLY A 22 26.45 4.03 -20.26
CA GLY A 22 25.57 2.86 -20.35
C GLY A 22 24.09 3.21 -20.44
N GLN A 23 23.24 2.19 -20.55
CA GLN A 23 21.80 2.35 -20.44
C GLN A 23 21.41 2.52 -18.96
N ASN A 24 21.05 3.75 -18.57
CA ASN A 24 20.64 4.07 -17.21
C ASN A 24 19.13 3.86 -17.06
N PHE A 25 18.73 3.01 -16.11
CA PHE A 25 17.33 2.77 -15.76
C PHE A 25 17.06 3.34 -14.37
N PHE A 26 15.94 4.05 -14.24
CA PHE A 26 15.50 4.62 -12.98
C PHE A 26 14.09 4.11 -12.70
N THR A 27 13.85 3.70 -11.46
CA THR A 27 12.52 3.35 -10.98
C THR A 27 12.11 4.37 -9.93
N VAL A 28 10.89 4.88 -10.08
CA VAL A 28 10.24 5.71 -9.07
C VAL A 28 9.04 4.90 -8.60
N ASP A 29 8.94 4.71 -7.30
CA ASP A 29 7.80 4.05 -6.65
C ASP A 29 7.30 4.92 -5.50
N SER A 30 6.04 4.72 -5.13
CA SER A 30 5.35 5.41 -4.04
C SER A 30 4.93 4.42 -2.97
N ASP A 31 5.16 4.78 -1.72
CA ASP A 31 4.71 3.97 -0.58
C ASP A 31 3.22 4.21 -0.27
N ASP A 32 2.65 3.36 0.59
CA ASP A 32 1.33 3.54 1.21
C ASP A 32 0.17 3.89 0.25
N LEU A 33 0.18 3.30 -0.96
CA LEU A 33 -0.90 3.46 -1.96
C LEU A 33 -1.08 4.91 -2.44
N GLN A 34 -0.04 5.74 -2.34
CA GLN A 34 -0.08 7.09 -2.87
C GLN A 34 0.08 7.09 -4.40
N SER A 35 -0.48 8.09 -5.07
CA SER A 35 -0.26 8.29 -6.50
C SER A 35 0.91 9.24 -6.74
N ILE A 36 1.80 8.89 -7.67
CA ILE A 36 2.83 9.80 -8.20
C ILE A 36 2.18 10.70 -9.26
N THR A 37 2.27 12.00 -9.07
CA THR A 37 1.68 13.00 -9.97
C THR A 37 2.67 13.58 -10.98
N SER A 38 3.95 13.63 -10.62
CA SER A 38 4.99 14.21 -11.47
C SER A 38 6.36 13.58 -11.19
N ILE A 39 7.17 13.45 -12.24
CA ILE A 39 8.56 13.00 -12.17
C ILE A 39 9.43 14.02 -12.90
N ARG A 40 10.53 14.44 -12.26
CA ARG A 40 11.52 15.36 -12.81
C ARG A 40 12.91 14.76 -12.74
N PHE A 41 13.71 15.05 -13.76
CA PHE A 41 15.10 14.64 -13.87
C PHE A 41 16.01 15.85 -13.88
N GLU A 42 17.09 15.81 -13.11
CA GLU A 42 18.15 16.81 -13.12
C GLU A 42 19.49 16.13 -13.40
N ALA A 43 20.08 16.45 -14.55
CA ALA A 43 21.40 15.97 -14.95
C ALA A 43 22.49 16.87 -14.33
N PHE A 44 23.52 16.27 -13.75
CA PHE A 44 24.64 17.04 -13.20
C PHE A 44 25.62 17.40 -14.32
N GLY A 45 25.85 18.70 -14.52
CA GLY A 45 26.85 19.18 -15.49
C GLY A 45 26.50 18.92 -16.95
N GLY A 46 25.22 18.69 -17.27
CA GLY A 46 24.76 18.40 -18.63
C GLY A 46 23.25 18.47 -18.78
N ILE A 47 22.76 18.05 -19.94
CA ILE A 47 21.33 18.00 -20.28
C ILE A 47 20.99 16.53 -20.59
N VAL A 48 19.74 16.15 -20.35
CA VAL A 48 19.20 14.87 -20.84
C VAL A 48 18.92 15.01 -22.33
N ASP A 49 19.69 14.31 -23.16
CA ASP A 49 19.60 14.40 -24.63
C ASP A 49 18.37 13.64 -25.17
N ASP A 50 18.13 12.43 -24.68
CA ASP A 50 16.96 11.62 -25.06
C ASP A 50 16.35 10.83 -23.90
N VAL A 51 15.07 10.47 -24.05
CA VAL A 51 14.38 9.49 -23.21
C VAL A 51 13.92 8.35 -24.11
N ARG A 52 14.57 7.19 -23.99
CA ARG A 52 14.33 6.06 -24.89
C ARG A 52 13.17 5.16 -24.47
N GLN A 53 12.89 5.08 -23.17
CA GLN A 53 11.82 4.24 -22.65
C GLN A 53 11.21 4.87 -21.40
N VAL A 54 9.88 4.96 -21.39
CA VAL A 54 9.08 5.19 -20.19
C VAL A 54 8.24 3.95 -19.97
N ARG A 55 8.32 3.39 -18.77
CA ARG A 55 7.48 2.27 -18.35
C ARG A 55 6.69 2.70 -17.12
N ILE A 56 5.40 2.39 -17.14
CA ILE A 56 4.51 2.50 -15.99
C ILE A 56 4.09 1.07 -15.68
N ASP A 57 4.33 0.63 -14.45
CA ASP A 57 4.01 -0.72 -13.98
C ASP A 57 3.41 -0.63 -12.57
N GLY A 58 2.75 -1.68 -12.11
CA GLY A 58 2.29 -1.76 -10.71
C GLY A 58 1.02 -0.99 -10.36
N ILE A 59 0.11 -0.73 -11.32
CA ILE A 59 -1.25 -0.26 -10.99
C ILE A 59 -1.96 -1.39 -10.22
N THR A 60 -1.83 -1.36 -8.90
CA THR A 60 -2.40 -2.37 -8.01
C THR A 60 -3.78 -1.91 -7.58
N SER A 61 -4.80 -2.73 -7.85
CA SER A 61 -6.11 -2.52 -7.25
C SER A 61 -6.02 -2.87 -5.77
N ILE A 62 -6.34 -1.92 -4.89
CA ILE A 62 -6.42 -2.18 -3.46
C ILE A 62 -7.47 -3.27 -3.23
N ALA A 63 -7.10 -4.33 -2.49
CA ALA A 63 -8.06 -5.34 -2.09
C ALA A 63 -9.12 -4.69 -1.20
N ALA A 64 -10.39 -4.98 -1.46
CA ALA A 64 -11.49 -4.44 -0.67
C ALA A 64 -11.28 -4.82 0.82
N VAL A 65 -11.05 -3.82 1.66
CA VAL A 65 -11.05 -4.01 3.11
C VAL A 65 -12.51 -4.21 3.53
N PRO A 66 -12.84 -5.27 4.30
CA PRO A 66 -14.20 -5.45 4.79
C PRO A 66 -14.67 -4.21 5.52
N GLU A 67 -15.89 -3.76 5.26
CA GLU A 67 -16.45 -2.56 5.88
C GLU A 67 -16.43 -2.70 7.42
N PRO A 68 -16.33 -1.60 8.19
CA PRO A 68 -16.41 -1.65 9.66
C PRO A 68 -17.64 -2.41 10.17
N SER A 69 -18.76 -2.31 9.45
CA SER A 69 -19.99 -3.09 9.68
C SER A 69 -19.76 -4.59 9.53
N THR A 70 -18.98 -5.03 8.54
CA THR A 70 -18.63 -6.43 8.33
C THR A 70 -17.84 -6.96 9.51
N TRP A 71 -16.86 -6.20 10.01
CA TRP A 71 -16.11 -6.55 11.23
C TRP A 71 -17.03 -6.66 12.43
N ALA A 72 -17.93 -5.70 12.63
CA ALA A 72 -18.88 -5.72 13.72
C ALA A 72 -19.82 -6.94 13.64
N MET A 73 -20.31 -7.29 12.45
CA MET A 73 -21.19 -8.43 12.23
C MET A 73 -20.48 -9.76 12.46
N MET A 74 -19.21 -9.89 12.06
CA MET A 74 -18.40 -11.06 12.38
C MET A 74 -18.22 -11.21 13.90
N ILE A 75 -17.82 -10.13 14.58
CA ILE A 75 -17.65 -10.12 16.04
C ILE A 75 -18.97 -10.49 16.73
N LEU A 76 -20.08 -9.89 16.31
CA LEU A 76 -21.41 -10.18 16.86
C LEU A 76 -21.81 -11.64 16.63
N GLY A 77 -21.56 -12.18 15.44
CA GLY A 77 -21.82 -13.59 15.12
C GLY A 77 -21.01 -14.54 16.01
N PHE A 78 -19.70 -14.32 16.14
CA PHE A 78 -18.84 -15.13 17.01
C PHE A 78 -19.22 -14.98 18.49
N PHE A 79 -19.57 -13.77 18.93
CA PHE A 79 -20.03 -13.51 20.28
C PHE A 79 -21.34 -14.26 20.57
N ALA A 80 -22.30 -14.24 19.66
CA ALA A 80 -23.57 -14.95 19.80
C ALA A 80 -23.36 -16.47 19.93
N ILE A 81 -22.48 -17.06 19.10
CA ILE A 81 -22.13 -18.48 19.18
C ILE A 81 -21.44 -18.80 20.51
N GLY A 82 -20.48 -17.99 20.93
CA GLY A 82 -19.79 -18.14 22.22
C GLY A 82 -20.75 -18.06 23.41
N ALA A 83 -21.68 -17.10 23.40
CA ALA A 83 -22.69 -16.96 24.44
C ALA A 83 -23.66 -18.16 24.49
N MET A 84 -24.06 -18.70 23.34
CA MET A 84 -24.93 -19.88 23.27
C MET A 84 -24.26 -21.13 23.86
N THR A 85 -23.00 -21.38 23.53
CA THR A 85 -22.25 -22.53 24.08
C THR A 85 -21.97 -22.38 25.57
N TYR A 86 -21.65 -21.17 26.04
CA TYR A 86 -21.47 -20.87 27.46
C TYR A 86 -22.73 -21.16 28.29
N ARG A 87 -23.90 -20.74 27.80
CA ARG A 87 -25.19 -20.98 28.49
C ARG A 87 -25.55 -22.46 28.52
N GLN A 88 -25.30 -23.21 27.44
CA GLN A 88 -25.55 -24.65 27.43
C GLN A 88 -24.71 -25.39 28.46
N ARG A 89 -23.41 -25.06 28.57
CA ARG A 89 -22.52 -25.67 29.57
C ARG A 89 -22.96 -25.42 31.01
N LYS A 90 -23.42 -24.21 31.32
CA LYS A 90 -23.96 -23.88 32.65
C LYS A 90 -25.18 -24.72 33.02
N ASN A 91 -26.09 -24.94 32.06
CA ASN A 91 -27.29 -25.73 32.30
C ASN A 91 -27.02 -27.23 32.44
N ILE A 92 -25.98 -27.75 31.78
CA ILE A 92 -25.55 -29.15 31.92
C ILE A 92 -24.91 -29.38 33.30
N ALA A 93 -24.06 -28.46 33.77
CA ALA A 93 -23.44 -28.55 35.10
C ALA A 93 -24.47 -28.47 36.24
N LEU A 94 -25.51 -27.63 36.10
CA LEU A 94 -26.58 -27.50 37.10
C LEU A 94 -27.53 -28.71 37.15
N ARG A 95 -27.53 -29.56 36.10
CA ARG A 95 -28.33 -30.81 36.04
C ARG A 95 -27.54 -32.05 36.50
N ALA A 96 -26.22 -31.94 36.64
CA ALA A 96 -25.35 -33.02 37.10
C ALA A 96 -25.04 -32.94 38.61
N ALA A 97 -25.47 -31.86 39.28
CA ALA A 97 -25.42 -31.66 40.73
C ALA A 97 -26.81 -31.91 41.34
#